data_AF-A0A9E3N5C6-F1
#
_entry.id   AF-A0A9E3N5C6-F1
#
_cell.length_a   1.000
_cell.length_b   1.000
_cell.length_c   1.000
_cell.angle_alpha   90.00
_cell.angle_beta   90.00
_cell.angle_gamma   90.00
#
_symmetry.space_group_name_H-M   'P 1'
#
loop_
_entity.id
_entity.type
_entity.pdbx_description
1 polymer ?
#
loop_
_entity_poly.entity_id
_entity_poly.type
_entity_poly.pdbx_seq_one_letter_code
_entity_poly.pdbx_strand_id
1 'polypeptide(L)'
;MAAPRLQDAGLEAARLEGACHCGAVRVSIPAAAVGVVICHCGDCRRLHGNGFAMLVADRDAVAWSGDADRVRHRTSPGVQRSFCPHCGSRLAKEPDDAPKLLLSAGLFDDARDRGAIRHLHVESAPTWDAVPPASPAA
;
A
#
# COMPACT_ATOMS: atom_id res chain seq x y z
N MET A 1 -31.78 -14.41 -27.59
CA MET A 1 -30.54 -13.62 -27.71
C MET A 1 -29.84 -13.71 -26.37
N ALA A 2 -28.74 -14.45 -26.28
CA ALA A 2 -28.05 -14.70 -25.03
C ALA A 2 -27.38 -13.40 -24.55
N ALA A 3 -27.61 -13.04 -23.28
CA ALA A 3 -26.94 -11.91 -22.65
C ALA A 3 -25.41 -12.13 -22.66
N PRO A 4 -24.61 -11.09 -22.91
CA PRO A 4 -23.15 -11.22 -22.94
C PRO A 4 -22.64 -11.61 -21.54
N ARG A 5 -21.73 -12.59 -21.50
CA ARG A 5 -21.06 -13.02 -20.26
C ARG A 5 -20.13 -11.89 -19.80
N LEU A 6 -20.25 -11.48 -18.54
CA LEU A 6 -19.50 -10.43 -17.85
C LEU A 6 -17.98 -10.71 -17.66
N GLN A 7 -17.38 -11.57 -18.49
CA GLN A 7 -16.04 -12.12 -18.24
C GLN A 7 -14.95 -11.67 -19.23
N ASP A 8 -15.29 -10.96 -20.32
CA ASP A 8 -14.32 -10.66 -21.39
C ASP A 8 -14.05 -9.16 -21.63
N ALA A 9 -14.53 -8.25 -20.77
CA ALA A 9 -14.30 -6.81 -20.92
C ALA A 9 -14.00 -6.11 -19.59
N GLY A 10 -12.71 -5.92 -19.27
CA GLY A 10 -12.33 -4.87 -18.30
C GLY A 10 -11.13 -5.09 -17.39
N LEU A 11 -10.49 -6.26 -17.37
CA LEU A 11 -9.43 -6.52 -16.39
C LEU A 11 -8.05 -5.94 -16.77
N GLU A 12 -7.79 -5.66 -18.05
CA GLU A 12 -6.48 -5.16 -18.53
C GLU A 12 -6.31 -3.63 -18.55
N ALA A 13 -7.32 -2.85 -18.17
CA ALA A 13 -7.24 -1.37 -18.17
C ALA A 13 -7.66 -0.69 -16.86
N ALA A 14 -8.18 -1.43 -15.88
CA ALA A 14 -8.57 -0.84 -14.61
C ALA A 14 -7.33 -0.47 -13.78
N ARG A 15 -7.32 0.74 -13.23
CA ARG A 15 -6.30 1.22 -12.28
C ARG A 15 -6.93 1.41 -10.91
N LEU A 16 -6.14 1.20 -9.86
CA LEU A 16 -6.48 1.60 -8.51
C LEU A 16 -5.94 3.01 -8.27
N GLU A 17 -6.81 3.88 -7.82
CA GLU A 17 -6.48 5.25 -7.45
C GLU A 17 -6.29 5.36 -5.94
N GLY A 18 -5.25 6.06 -5.53
CA GLY A 18 -4.95 6.30 -4.14
C GLY A 18 -4.47 7.72 -3.88
N ALA A 19 -4.63 8.16 -2.64
CA ALA A 19 -4.23 9.48 -2.21
C ALA A 19 -3.72 9.46 -0.76
N CYS A 20 -2.82 10.39 -0.44
CA CYS A 20 -2.52 10.66 0.97
C CYS A 20 -3.72 11.29 1.68
N HIS A 21 -3.67 11.38 3.01
CA HIS A 21 -4.78 11.88 3.83
C HIS A 21 -5.26 13.29 3.41
N CYS A 22 -4.33 14.20 3.10
CA CYS A 22 -4.69 15.56 2.64
C CYS A 22 -4.98 15.66 1.13
N GLY A 23 -4.84 14.56 0.37
CA GLY A 23 -5.08 14.54 -1.07
C GLY A 23 -4.01 15.22 -1.95
N ALA A 24 -2.97 15.80 -1.35
CA ALA A 24 -1.91 16.50 -2.07
C ALA A 24 -1.04 15.56 -2.92
N VAL A 25 -0.77 14.34 -2.44
CA VAL A 25 -0.06 13.30 -3.17
C VAL A 25 -1.08 12.27 -3.65
N ARG A 26 -1.10 12.00 -4.95
CA ARG A 26 -1.94 10.98 -5.59
C ARG A 26 -1.05 9.93 -6.26
N VAL A 27 -1.56 8.70 -6.29
CA VAL A 27 -0.87 7.57 -6.89
C VAL A 27 -1.88 6.68 -7.59
N SER A 28 -1.51 6.17 -8.74
CA SER A 28 -2.31 5.24 -9.52
C SER A 28 -1.47 4.02 -9.86
N ILE A 29 -2.03 2.81 -9.71
CA ILE A 29 -1.36 1.52 -10.01
C ILE A 29 -2.31 0.59 -10.81
N PRO A 30 -1.81 -0.44 -11.52
CA PRO A 30 -2.68 -1.41 -12.17
C PRO A 30 -3.59 -2.13 -11.17
N ALA A 31 -4.87 -2.33 -11.50
CA ALA A 31 -5.82 -3.01 -10.60
C ALA A 31 -5.49 -4.48 -10.38
N ALA A 32 -4.71 -5.07 -11.29
CA ALA A 32 -4.13 -6.41 -11.17
C ALA A 32 -3.08 -6.55 -10.04
N ALA A 33 -2.72 -5.45 -9.35
CA ALA A 33 -1.90 -5.52 -8.13
C ALA A 33 -2.62 -6.30 -7.03
N VAL A 34 -2.36 -7.60 -6.93
CA VAL A 34 -3.12 -8.54 -6.08
C VAL A 34 -2.69 -8.51 -4.62
N GLY A 35 -3.68 -8.45 -3.72
CA GLY A 35 -3.56 -8.73 -2.29
C GLY A 35 -2.66 -7.78 -1.48
N VAL A 36 -2.87 -7.76 -0.17
CA VAL A 36 -2.06 -6.93 0.75
C VAL A 36 -0.96 -7.79 1.39
N VAL A 37 0.28 -7.28 1.40
CA VAL A 37 1.39 -7.86 2.18
C VAL A 37 1.61 -7.01 3.42
N ILE A 38 1.61 -7.62 4.61
CA ILE A 38 1.83 -6.91 5.88
C ILE A 38 3.21 -7.29 6.43
N CYS A 39 4.07 -6.29 6.68
CA CYS A 39 5.40 -6.51 7.26
C CYS A 39 5.49 -6.01 8.69
N HIS A 40 5.95 -6.88 9.60
CA HIS A 40 6.00 -6.65 11.05
C HIS A 40 7.40 -6.37 11.60
N CYS A 41 8.39 -6.14 10.72
CA CYS A 41 9.77 -5.91 11.15
C CYS A 41 9.90 -4.63 12.01
N GLY A 42 11.04 -4.49 12.69
CA GLY A 42 11.31 -3.36 13.59
C GLY A 42 11.16 -1.99 12.93
N ASP A 43 11.51 -1.85 11.66
CA ASP A 43 11.30 -0.60 10.93
C ASP A 43 9.83 -0.33 10.69
N CYS A 44 9.08 -1.36 10.25
CA CYS A 44 7.64 -1.19 10.02
C CYS A 44 6.91 -0.80 11.32
N ARG A 45 7.21 -1.47 12.44
CA ARG A 45 6.63 -1.09 13.73
C ARG A 45 6.93 0.35 14.13
N ARG A 46 8.19 0.79 14.01
CA ARG A 46 8.58 2.16 14.40
C ARG A 46 7.98 3.22 13.49
N LEU A 47 7.83 2.91 12.21
CA LEU A 47 7.43 3.88 11.20
C LEU A 47 5.92 3.99 11.04
N HIS A 48 5.16 2.96 11.41
CA HIS A 48 3.71 2.87 11.22
C HIS A 48 2.94 2.66 12.53
N GLY A 49 3.61 2.35 13.63
CA GLY A 49 2.99 1.99 14.91
C GLY A 49 2.48 0.55 14.97
N ASN A 50 2.52 -0.17 13.85
CA ASN A 50 2.01 -1.52 13.64
C ASN A 50 2.75 -2.23 12.49
N GLY A 51 2.22 -3.35 11.99
CA GLY A 51 2.61 -3.90 10.70
C GLY A 51 2.30 -2.97 9.52
N PHE A 52 3.23 -2.84 8.58
CA PHE A 52 3.02 -2.04 7.37
C PHE A 52 2.29 -2.84 6.30
N ALA A 53 1.02 -2.50 6.03
CA ALA A 53 0.21 -3.07 4.96
C ALA A 53 0.54 -2.43 3.59
N MET A 54 0.89 -3.26 2.61
CA MET A 54 1.37 -2.82 1.30
C MET A 54 0.69 -3.52 0.13
N LEU A 55 0.40 -2.76 -0.93
CA LEU A 55 0.17 -3.29 -2.29
C LEU A 55 1.49 -3.29 -3.06
N VAL A 56 1.69 -4.26 -3.94
CA VAL A 56 2.92 -4.39 -4.75
C VAL A 56 2.60 -4.12 -6.21
N ALA A 57 3.35 -3.21 -6.84
CA ALA A 57 3.21 -2.90 -8.26
C ALA A 57 4.59 -2.80 -8.92
N ASP A 58 4.64 -3.02 -10.24
CA ASP A 58 5.83 -2.69 -11.02
C ASP A 58 6.11 -1.20 -10.97
N ARG A 59 7.38 -0.85 -10.77
CA ARG A 59 7.86 0.51 -10.54
C ARG A 59 7.51 1.43 -11.70
N ASP A 60 7.63 0.94 -12.92
CA ASP A 60 7.29 1.64 -14.16
C ASP A 60 5.77 1.79 -14.37
N ALA A 61 4.97 0.92 -13.75
CA ALA A 61 3.53 0.98 -13.78
C ALA A 61 2.91 1.90 -12.70
N VAL A 62 3.71 2.43 -11.76
CA VAL A 62 3.25 3.38 -10.74
C VAL A 62 3.28 4.81 -11.28
N ALA A 63 2.12 5.45 -11.36
CA ALA A 63 2.01 6.85 -11.74
C ALA A 63 1.75 7.71 -10.50
N TRP A 64 2.62 8.68 -10.22
CA TRP A 64 2.44 9.66 -9.16
C TRP A 64 1.93 10.99 -9.74
N SER A 65 1.04 11.68 -9.05
CA SER A 65 0.53 13.00 -9.45
C SER A 65 0.20 13.87 -8.24
N GLY A 66 -0.13 15.14 -8.48
CA GLY A 66 -0.34 16.16 -7.44
C GLY A 66 0.96 16.86 -7.05
N ASP A 67 1.07 17.27 -5.78
CA ASP A 67 2.31 17.77 -5.20
C ASP A 67 3.29 16.58 -5.07
N ALA A 68 4.05 16.36 -6.14
CA ALA A 68 4.94 15.23 -6.30
C ALA A 68 6.20 15.31 -5.41
N ASP A 69 6.32 16.30 -4.53
CA ASP A 69 7.39 16.44 -3.54
C ASP A 69 7.22 15.46 -2.38
N ARG A 70 7.11 14.17 -2.72
CA ARG A 70 7.21 13.06 -1.77
C ARG A 70 8.61 13.05 -1.18
N VAL A 71 8.70 13.30 0.13
CA VAL A 71 9.96 13.23 0.87
C VAL A 71 10.37 11.77 1.00
N ARG A 72 11.63 11.47 0.66
CA ARG A 72 12.22 10.14 0.80
C ARG A 72 13.20 10.12 1.98
N HIS A 73 13.10 9.08 2.81
CA HIS A 73 14.03 8.81 3.90
C HIS A 73 14.62 7.41 3.74
N ARG A 74 15.94 7.29 3.87
CA ARG A 74 16.64 6.01 3.79
C ARG A 74 16.51 5.29 5.13
N THR A 75 15.70 4.24 5.17
CA THR A 75 15.46 3.47 6.40
C THR A 75 16.48 2.38 6.62
N SER A 76 17.08 1.87 5.54
CA SER A 76 18.16 0.89 5.60
C SER A 76 19.05 1.03 4.35
N PRO A 77 20.24 0.41 4.34
CA PRO A 77 20.97 0.20 3.09
C PRO A 77 20.05 -0.40 2.02
N GLY A 78 20.07 0.17 0.81
CA GLY A 78 19.27 -0.31 -0.33
C GLY A 78 17.75 -0.05 -0.26
N VAL A 79 17.22 0.61 0.77
CA VAL A 79 15.77 0.88 0.87
C VAL A 79 15.49 2.31 1.30
N GLN A 80 14.69 3.00 0.49
CA GLN A 80 14.06 4.26 0.85
C GLN A 80 12.58 4.06 1.15
N ARG A 81 12.01 4.98 1.92
CA ARG A 81 10.57 5.08 2.12
C ARG A 81 10.12 6.51 1.93
N SER A 82 8.96 6.69 1.32
CA SER A 82 8.37 8.01 1.06
C SER A 82 7.18 8.32 1.95
N PHE A 83 6.99 9.60 2.23
CA PHE A 83 5.83 10.13 2.96
C PHE A 83 5.42 11.50 2.39
N CYS A 84 4.16 11.87 2.62
CA CYS A 84 3.66 13.18 2.23
C CYS A 84 4.20 14.25 3.20
N PRO A 85 4.85 15.33 2.71
CA PRO A 85 5.38 16.38 3.59
C PRO A 85 4.28 17.17 4.31
N HIS A 86 3.06 17.19 3.78
CA HIS A 86 1.96 18.00 4.30
C HIS A 86 1.17 17.32 5.42
N CYS A 87 0.95 16.01 5.32
CA CYS A 87 0.12 15.26 6.28
C CYS A 87 0.82 14.07 6.93
N GLY A 88 2.06 13.76 6.55
CA GLY A 88 2.83 12.65 7.11
C GLY A 88 2.39 11.25 6.65
N SER A 89 1.35 11.12 5.81
CA SER A 89 0.92 9.81 5.30
C SER A 89 2.08 9.06 4.65
N ARG A 90 2.22 7.78 5.00
CA ARG A 90 3.23 6.90 4.41
C ARG A 90 2.80 6.53 2.99
N LEU A 91 3.73 6.66 2.05
CA LEU A 91 3.44 6.51 0.63
C LEU A 91 3.94 5.18 0.08
N ALA A 92 5.25 4.93 0.15
CA ALA A 92 5.83 3.71 -0.40
C ALA A 92 7.09 3.27 0.36
N LYS A 93 7.40 1.98 0.26
CA LYS A 93 8.74 1.41 0.40
C LYS A 93 9.31 1.20 -1.00
N GLU A 94 10.51 1.70 -1.20
CA GLU A 94 11.18 1.83 -2.48
C GLU A 94 12.59 1.20 -2.37
N PRO A 95 12.73 -0.10 -2.65
CA PRO A 95 14.05 -0.72 -2.73
C PRO A 95 14.81 -0.17 -3.94
N ASP A 96 16.07 0.19 -3.77
CA ASP A 96 16.89 0.86 -4.80
C ASP A 96 17.01 -0.02 -6.07
N ASP A 97 17.27 -1.32 -5.88
CA ASP A 97 17.55 -2.28 -6.97
C ASP A 97 16.42 -3.29 -7.21
N ALA A 98 15.16 -2.88 -7.02
CA ALA A 98 14.00 -3.74 -7.29
C ALA A 98 13.07 -3.15 -8.37
N PRO A 99 12.51 -4.00 -9.25
CA PRO A 99 11.52 -3.58 -10.25
C PRO A 99 10.15 -3.30 -9.62
N LYS A 100 9.96 -3.61 -8.33
CA LYS A 100 8.69 -3.43 -7.63
C LYS A 100 8.75 -2.28 -6.63
N LEU A 101 7.66 -1.52 -6.53
CA LEU A 101 7.36 -0.64 -5.41
C LEU A 101 6.33 -1.29 -4.49
N LEU A 102 6.44 -1.00 -3.20
CA LEU A 102 5.47 -1.43 -2.19
C LEU A 102 4.74 -0.20 -1.66
N LEU A 103 3.51 0.01 -2.10
CA LEU A 103 2.70 1.18 -1.82
C LEU A 103 1.89 0.94 -0.56
N SER A 104 1.74 1.96 0.29
CA SER A 104 0.88 1.86 1.47
C SER A 104 -0.55 1.53 1.05
N ALA A 105 -1.08 0.39 1.53
CA ALA A 105 -2.41 -0.07 1.14
C ALA A 105 -3.51 0.93 1.53
N GLY A 106 -3.33 1.64 2.65
CA GLY A 106 -4.27 2.65 3.14
C GLY A 106 -4.38 3.92 2.29
N LEU A 107 -3.62 4.05 1.20
CA LEU A 107 -3.84 5.11 0.22
C LEU A 107 -5.03 4.82 -0.69
N PHE A 108 -5.41 3.55 -0.84
CA PHE A 108 -6.36 3.08 -1.87
C PHE A 108 -7.64 2.59 -1.21
N ASP A 109 -8.68 3.44 -1.18
CA ASP A 109 -9.98 3.07 -0.58
C ASP A 109 -10.60 1.85 -1.28
N ASP A 110 -10.48 1.76 -2.61
CA ASP A 110 -10.96 0.61 -3.42
C ASP A 110 -10.20 -0.69 -3.14
N ALA A 111 -9.11 -0.64 -2.36
CA ALA A 111 -8.35 -1.80 -1.93
C ALA A 111 -8.66 -2.22 -0.48
N ARG A 112 -9.56 -1.53 0.23
CA ARG A 112 -9.87 -1.79 1.66
C ARG A 112 -10.28 -3.24 1.93
N ASP A 113 -11.04 -3.84 1.01
CA ASP A 113 -11.55 -5.20 1.14
C ASP A 113 -10.60 -6.25 0.55
N ARG A 114 -9.42 -5.83 0.06
CA ARG A 114 -8.37 -6.78 -0.36
C ARG A 114 -7.73 -7.37 0.89
N GLY A 115 -8.01 -8.65 1.13
CA GLY A 115 -7.41 -9.39 2.23
C GLY A 115 -5.87 -9.40 2.19
N ALA A 116 -5.26 -9.57 3.37
CA ALA A 116 -3.84 -9.82 3.47
C ALA A 116 -3.51 -11.22 2.93
N ILE A 117 -2.66 -11.28 1.91
CA ILE A 117 -2.22 -12.54 1.30
C ILE A 117 -0.96 -13.11 1.96
N ARG A 118 -0.21 -12.26 2.68
CA ARG A 118 1.02 -12.67 3.36
C ARG A 118 1.37 -11.73 4.49
N HIS A 119 1.81 -12.31 5.60
CA HIS A 119 2.44 -11.58 6.70
C HIS A 119 3.94 -11.93 6.75
N LEU A 120 4.79 -10.92 6.87
CA LEU A 120 6.25 -11.05 6.97
C LEU A 120 6.70 -10.71 8.38
N HIS A 121 7.70 -11.42 8.90
CA HIS A 121 8.27 -11.22 10.24
C HIS A 121 7.22 -11.30 11.35
N VAL A 122 6.28 -12.25 11.25
CA VAL A 122 5.15 -12.42 12.19
C VAL A 122 5.60 -12.56 13.64
N GLU A 123 6.77 -13.14 13.88
CA GLU A 123 7.43 -13.25 15.19
C GLU A 123 7.71 -11.89 15.84
N SER A 124 7.76 -10.84 15.03
CA SER A 124 7.99 -9.46 15.42
C SER A 124 6.68 -8.65 15.51
N ALA A 125 5.51 -9.24 15.26
CA ALA A 125 4.23 -8.54 15.33
C ALA A 125 3.96 -8.07 16.77
N PRO A 126 3.60 -6.79 16.98
CA PRO A 126 3.25 -6.33 18.31
C PRO A 126 1.88 -6.87 18.73
N THR A 127 1.64 -7.01 20.03
CA THR A 127 0.40 -7.60 20.56
C THR A 127 -0.84 -6.75 20.29
N TRP A 128 -0.68 -5.46 20.03
CA TRP A 128 -1.77 -4.52 19.73
C TRP A 128 -2.21 -4.50 18.25
N ASP A 129 -1.56 -5.27 17.37
CA ASP A 129 -2.00 -5.40 15.98
C ASP A 129 -3.29 -6.22 15.83
N ALA A 130 -3.59 -7.08 16.81
CA ALA A 130 -4.82 -7.85 16.82
C ALA A 130 -5.97 -7.01 17.39
N VAL A 131 -7.08 -6.92 16.65
CA VAL A 131 -8.34 -6.37 17.17
C VAL A 131 -8.91 -7.38 18.18
N PRO A 132 -9.13 -6.99 19.46
CA PRO A 132 -9.72 -7.88 20.44
C PRO A 132 -11.11 -8.37 19.98
N PRO A 133 -11.44 -9.67 20.18
CA PRO A 133 -12.78 -10.15 19.92
C PRO A 133 -13.75 -9.41 20.85
N ALA A 134 -14.77 -8.76 20.27
CA ALA A 134 -15.78 -7.92 20.92
C ALA A 134 -15.41 -6.45 21.22
N SER A 135 -14.45 -5.85 20.52
CA SER A 135 -14.38 -4.38 20.46
C SER A 135 -15.69 -3.83 19.85
N PRO A 136 -16.51 -3.05 20.60
CA PRO A 136 -17.73 -2.49 20.04
C PRO A 136 -17.38 -1.52 18.92
N ALA A 137 -18.22 -1.50 17.87
CA ALA A 137 -18.18 -0.40 16.92
C ALA A 137 -18.51 0.88 17.70
N ALA A 138 -17.59 1.83 17.69
CA ALA A 138 -17.79 3.15 18.28
C ALA A 138 -18.72 4.01 17.40
#